data_AF-A0A964QDZ8-F1
#
_entry.id   AF-A0A964QDZ8-F1
#
_cell.length_a   1.000
_cell.length_b   1.000
_cell.length_c   1.000
_cell.angle_alpha   90.00
_cell.angle_beta   90.00
_cell.angle_gamma   90.00
#
_symmetry.space_group_name_H-M   'P 1'
#
loop_
_entity.id
_entity.type
_entity.pdbx_description
1 polymer ?
#
loop_
_entity_poly.entity_id
_entity_poly.type
_entity_poly.pdbx_seq_one_letter_code
_entity_poly.pdbx_strand_id
1 'polypeptide(L)'
;MRPLRDAALRAGLALALGAGACKPAMPETAIDRETFIATYVDLRKTALQSPTRTLTDAQRDSLLAAHGVSEKHLVQFAEVRAADPDYMVALWTEVNALVSPPAPPPPSAPVLDSTAR
;
A
#
# COMPACT_ATOMS: atom_id res chain seq x y z
N MET A 1 14.67 32.12 50.72
CA MET A 1 13.87 33.13 50.01
C MET A 1 13.56 32.59 48.62
N ARG A 2 12.28 32.30 48.31
CA ARG A 2 11.78 32.10 46.94
C ARG A 2 11.62 33.48 46.28
N PRO A 3 11.75 33.57 44.94
CA PRO A 3 10.52 33.48 44.15
C PRO A 3 10.61 32.42 43.05
N LEU A 4 9.73 31.43 43.17
CA LEU A 4 8.95 30.98 42.02
C LEU A 4 8.16 32.19 41.51
N ARG A 5 8.05 32.36 40.19
CA ARG A 5 6.79 32.59 39.46
C ARG A 5 7.08 33.06 38.03
N ASP A 6 6.67 32.20 37.10
CA ASP A 6 5.91 32.58 35.92
C ASP A 6 6.58 33.43 34.84
N ALA A 7 7.06 32.74 33.79
CA ALA A 7 6.81 33.16 32.41
C ALA A 7 6.85 31.94 31.48
N ALA A 8 5.84 31.08 31.64
CA ALA A 8 5.44 30.18 30.56
C ALA A 8 4.86 31.03 29.43
N LEU A 9 5.53 31.09 28.28
CA LEU A 9 4.86 31.49 27.04
C LEU A 9 5.56 30.90 25.80
N ARG A 10 4.97 29.79 25.32
CA ARG A 10 4.57 29.57 23.93
C ARG A 10 5.51 30.06 22.82
N ALA A 11 6.05 29.11 22.04
CA ALA A 11 5.82 29.06 20.61
C ALA A 11 6.33 27.73 20.06
N GLY A 12 5.39 26.89 19.63
CA GLY A 12 5.70 25.70 18.85
C GLY A 12 5.98 26.02 17.39
N LEU A 13 6.08 24.93 16.62
CA LEU A 13 6.12 24.84 15.16
C LEU A 13 7.52 24.86 14.52
N ALA A 14 8.03 23.65 14.26
CA ALA A 14 8.83 23.37 13.07
C ALA A 14 8.65 21.89 12.71
N LEU A 15 7.47 21.54 12.19
CA LEU A 15 7.26 20.27 11.50
C LEU A 15 7.88 20.40 10.11
N ALA A 16 9.15 19.97 9.98
CA ALA A 16 9.85 19.94 8.70
C ALA A 16 9.31 18.79 7.84
N LEU A 17 8.29 19.08 7.03
CA LEU A 17 7.92 18.26 5.87
C LEU A 17 8.75 18.70 4.66
N GLY A 18 9.68 17.84 4.26
CA GLY A 18 10.19 17.75 2.88
C GLY A 18 10.12 16.26 2.50
N ALA A 19 9.86 15.83 1.27
CA ALA A 19 9.77 16.51 -0.02
C ALA A 19 9.04 15.58 -1.01
N GLY A 20 8.51 16.14 -2.10
CA GLY A 20 8.45 15.46 -3.39
C GLY A 20 7.09 14.94 -3.84
N ALA A 21 6.33 15.78 -4.56
CA ALA A 21 5.77 15.48 -5.88
C ALA A 21 4.79 16.59 -6.27
N CYS A 22 5.19 17.48 -7.19
CA CYS A 22 4.21 18.22 -7.98
C CYS A 22 3.44 17.21 -8.84
N LYS A 23 2.32 16.72 -8.33
CA LYS A 23 1.31 16.03 -9.12
C LYS A 23 0.49 17.12 -9.82
N PRO A 24 0.27 17.06 -11.15
CA PRO A 24 -0.78 17.85 -11.75
C PRO A 24 -2.08 17.54 -11.00
N ALA A 25 -2.84 18.57 -10.63
CA ALA A 25 -4.11 18.44 -9.94
C ALA A 25 -5.08 17.66 -10.84
N MET A 26 -5.03 16.33 -10.74
CA MET A 26 -6.11 15.46 -11.17
C MET A 26 -7.37 15.90 -10.40
N PRO A 27 -8.55 15.77 -11.02
CA PRO A 27 -9.79 15.97 -10.28
C PRO A 27 -9.71 15.19 -8.98
N GLU A 28 -10.15 15.82 -7.88
CA GLU A 28 -10.08 15.37 -6.48
C GLU A 28 -10.74 13.98 -6.23
N THR A 29 -11.18 13.30 -7.29
CA THR A 29 -12.10 12.18 -7.32
C THR A 29 -11.50 10.89 -7.88
N ALA A 30 -10.26 10.88 -8.40
CA ALA A 30 -9.62 9.63 -8.84
C ALA A 30 -8.15 9.60 -8.42
N ILE A 31 -7.82 8.69 -7.52
CA ILE A 31 -6.44 8.30 -7.22
C ILE A 31 -5.76 7.77 -8.49
N ASP A 32 -4.44 7.87 -8.58
CA ASP A 32 -3.70 7.26 -9.69
C ASP A 32 -3.55 5.74 -9.51
N ARG A 33 -3.02 5.11 -10.56
CA ARG A 33 -2.82 3.67 -10.65
C ARG A 33 -1.87 3.17 -9.57
N GLU A 34 -0.76 3.87 -9.38
CA GLU A 34 0.31 3.50 -8.45
C GLU A 34 -0.21 3.53 -7.01
N THR A 35 -0.98 4.56 -6.64
CA THR A 35 -1.62 4.72 -5.33
C THR A 35 -2.66 3.62 -5.11
N PHE A 36 -3.48 3.30 -6.12
CA PHE A 36 -4.43 2.18 -6.04
C PHE A 36 -3.71 0.86 -5.80
N ILE A 37 -2.67 0.55 -6.58
CA ILE A 37 -1.90 -0.70 -6.46
C ILE A 37 -1.26 -0.79 -5.07
N ALA A 38 -0.54 0.24 -4.64
CA ALA A 38 0.13 0.26 -3.34
C ALA A 38 -0.87 0.03 -2.20
N THR A 39 -2.00 0.76 -2.21
CA THR A 39 -3.04 0.62 -1.19
C THR A 39 -3.64 -0.79 -1.19
N TYR A 40 -4.02 -1.31 -2.37
CA TYR A 40 -4.64 -2.63 -2.47
C TYR A 40 -3.68 -3.75 -2.05
N VAL A 41 -2.41 -3.66 -2.44
CA VAL A 41 -1.37 -4.63 -2.07
C VAL A 41 -1.20 -4.67 -0.55
N ASP A 42 -1.15 -3.52 0.12
CA ASP A 42 -1.00 -3.47 1.57
C ASP A 42 -2.23 -4.01 2.30
N LEU A 43 -3.43 -3.67 1.82
CA LEU A 43 -4.68 -4.27 2.31
C LEU A 43 -4.63 -5.80 2.17
N ARG A 44 -4.26 -6.31 0.99
CA ARG A 44 -4.25 -7.74 0.71
C ARG A 44 -3.19 -8.48 1.52
N LYS A 45 -1.98 -7.94 1.64
CA LYS A 45 -0.90 -8.52 2.45
C LYS A 45 -1.28 -8.57 3.93
N THR A 46 -1.85 -7.50 4.45
CA THR A 46 -2.30 -7.44 5.85
C THR A 46 -3.40 -8.47 6.11
N ALA A 47 -4.37 -8.60 5.20
CA ALA A 47 -5.39 -9.64 5.28
C ALA A 47 -4.76 -11.04 5.26
N LEU A 48 -3.81 -11.31 4.36
CA LEU A 48 -3.16 -12.63 4.25
C LEU A 48 -2.30 -13.00 5.46
N GLN A 49 -1.75 -12.02 6.17
CA GLN A 49 -0.99 -12.22 7.40
C GLN A 49 -1.88 -12.41 8.64
N SER A 50 -3.15 -12.02 8.56
CA SER A 50 -4.13 -12.22 9.63
C SER A 50 -4.54 -13.70 9.74
N PRO A 51 -4.65 -14.29 10.95
CA PRO A 51 -5.09 -15.68 11.14
C PRO A 51 -6.46 -15.97 10.51
N THR A 52 -7.36 -14.99 10.51
CA THR A 52 -8.71 -15.11 9.94
C THR A 52 -8.77 -14.83 8.44
N ARG A 53 -7.64 -14.45 7.83
CA ARG A 53 -7.55 -13.95 6.44
C ARG A 53 -8.46 -12.77 6.13
N THR A 54 -8.80 -11.98 7.15
CA THR A 54 -9.64 -10.79 7.05
C THR A 54 -8.97 -9.58 7.70
N LEU A 55 -9.36 -8.40 7.25
CA LEU A 55 -9.01 -7.11 7.85
C LEU A 55 -10.12 -6.66 8.80
N THR A 56 -9.76 -6.18 9.98
CA THR A 56 -10.70 -5.41 10.80
C THR A 56 -10.89 -4.01 10.23
N ASP A 57 -11.98 -3.34 10.61
CA ASP A 57 -12.25 -1.98 10.16
C ASP A 57 -11.14 -1.01 10.59
N ALA A 58 -10.65 -1.13 11.82
CA ALA A 58 -9.54 -0.31 12.31
C ALA A 58 -8.24 -0.52 11.51
N GLN A 59 -7.94 -1.75 11.09
CA GLN A 59 -6.77 -2.02 10.23
C GLN A 59 -6.96 -1.44 8.83
N ARG A 60 -8.16 -1.58 8.25
CA ARG A 60 -8.49 -1.00 6.96
C ARG A 60 -8.34 0.53 7.01
N ASP A 61 -8.96 1.18 7.99
CA ASP A 61 -8.96 2.63 8.14
C ASP A 61 -7.53 3.16 8.34
N SER A 62 -6.73 2.47 9.15
CA SER A 62 -5.32 2.83 9.36
C SER A 62 -4.51 2.74 8.06
N LEU A 63 -4.74 1.71 7.23
CA LEU A 63 -4.03 1.54 5.97
C LEU A 63 -4.47 2.58 4.94
N LEU A 64 -5.77 2.81 4.81
CA LEU A 64 -6.32 3.85 3.92
C LEU A 64 -5.77 5.23 4.29
N ALA A 65 -5.75 5.57 5.58
CA ALA A 65 -5.19 6.82 6.07
C ALA A 65 -3.67 6.95 5.79
N ALA A 66 -2.90 5.86 5.91
CA ALA A 66 -1.47 5.86 5.61
C ALA A 66 -1.17 6.17 4.13
N HIS A 67 -2.09 5.79 3.23
CA HIS A 67 -2.01 6.09 1.79
C HIS A 67 -2.69 7.42 1.42
N GLY A 68 -3.30 8.12 2.38
CA GLY A 68 -4.04 9.37 2.12
C GLY A 68 -5.30 9.16 1.27
N VAL A 69 -5.89 7.97 1.29
CA VAL A 69 -7.05 7.60 0.49
C VAL A 69 -8.24 7.21 1.36
N SER A 70 -9.42 7.22 0.76
CA SER A 70 -10.64 6.67 1.36
C SER A 70 -11.09 5.42 0.60
N GLU A 71 -12.00 4.65 1.19
CA GLU A 71 -12.64 3.53 0.50
C GLU A 71 -13.32 3.98 -0.81
N LYS A 72 -13.96 5.15 -0.78
CA LYS A 72 -14.61 5.75 -1.95
C LYS A 72 -13.63 5.96 -3.10
N HIS A 73 -12.38 6.35 -2.82
CA HIS A 73 -11.36 6.52 -3.87
C HIS A 73 -11.03 5.19 -4.57
N LEU A 74 -10.93 4.09 -3.82
CA LEU A 74 -10.66 2.77 -4.40
C LEU A 74 -11.82 2.29 -5.28
N VAL A 75 -13.05 2.48 -4.81
CA VAL A 75 -14.26 2.10 -5.57
C VAL A 75 -14.37 2.92 -6.85
N GLN A 76 -14.22 4.25 -6.76
CA GLN A 76 -14.28 5.13 -7.92
C GLN A 76 -13.19 4.82 -8.96
N PHE A 77 -11.97 4.51 -8.52
CA PHE A 77 -10.91 4.08 -9.44
C PHE A 77 -11.32 2.82 -10.22
N ALA A 78 -11.87 1.82 -9.53
CA ALA A 78 -12.30 0.57 -10.14
C ALA A 78 -13.46 0.79 -11.13
N GLU A 79 -14.44 1.61 -10.76
CA GLU A 79 -15.59 1.94 -11.61
C GLU A 79 -15.18 2.65 -12.91
N VAL A 80 -14.28 3.63 -12.83
CA VAL A 80 -13.78 4.37 -14.01
C VAL A 80 -13.04 3.45 -14.97
N ARG A 81 -12.34 2.43 -14.45
CA ARG A 81 -11.49 1.52 -15.24
C ARG A 81 -12.18 0.21 -15.63
N ALA A 82 -13.35 -0.09 -15.08
CA ALA A 82 -14.09 -1.32 -15.35
C ALA A 82 -14.46 -1.53 -16.82
N ALA A 83 -14.61 -0.44 -17.58
CA ALA A 83 -14.92 -0.48 -19.01
C ALA A 83 -13.71 -0.81 -19.91
N ASP A 84 -12.51 -0.91 -19.35
CA ASP A 84 -11.27 -1.22 -20.08
C ASP A 84 -10.68 -2.55 -19.56
N PRO A 85 -11.06 -3.69 -20.17
CA PRO A 85 -10.63 -5.01 -19.72
C PRO A 85 -9.11 -5.21 -19.80
N ASP A 86 -8.46 -4.67 -20.83
CA ASP A 86 -7.00 -4.83 -21.02
C ASP A 86 -6.24 -4.09 -19.92
N TYR A 87 -6.69 -2.89 -19.56
CA TYR A 87 -6.16 -2.17 -18.42
C TYR A 87 -6.33 -2.95 -17.11
N MET A 88 -7.52 -3.52 -16.89
CA MET A 88 -7.80 -4.27 -15.67
C MET A 88 -6.98 -5.57 -15.58
N VAL A 89 -6.75 -6.27 -16.70
CA VAL A 89 -5.85 -7.43 -16.75
C VAL A 89 -4.41 -7.02 -16.39
N ALA A 90 -3.90 -5.93 -16.96
CA ALA A 90 -2.57 -5.44 -16.65
C ALA A 90 -2.44 -5.02 -15.17
N LEU A 91 -3.45 -4.33 -14.64
CA LEU A 91 -3.53 -3.93 -13.23
C LEU A 91 -3.46 -5.14 -12.29
N TRP A 92 -4.31 -6.15 -12.52
CA TRP A 92 -4.35 -7.32 -11.64
C TRP A 92 -3.12 -8.21 -11.77
N THR A 93 -2.53 -8.30 -12.96
CA THR A 93 -1.23 -8.97 -13.16
C THR A 93 -0.16 -8.36 -12.25
N GLU A 94 -0.08 -7.03 -12.20
CA GLU A 94 0.89 -6.32 -11.37
C GLU A 94 0.60 -6.49 -9.88
N VAL A 95 -0.66 -6.33 -9.46
CA VAL A 95 -1.07 -6.57 -8.06
C VAL A 95 -0.69 -7.99 -7.62
N ASN A 96 -0.96 -9.00 -8.44
CA ASN A 96 -0.65 -10.39 -8.12
C ASN A 96 0.86 -10.64 -7.99
N ALA A 97 1.67 -10.01 -8.85
CA ALA A 97 3.12 -10.07 -8.76
C ALA A 97 3.64 -9.49 -7.44
N LEU A 98 3.02 -8.40 -6.95
CA LEU A 98 3.43 -7.73 -5.72
C LEU A 98 2.92 -8.41 -4.44
N VAL A 99 1.79 -9.12 -4.51
CA VAL A 99 1.20 -9.87 -3.38
C VAL A 99 1.85 -11.24 -3.21
N SER A 100 2.25 -11.89 -4.30
CA SER A 100 2.79 -13.25 -4.24
C SER A 100 4.18 -13.28 -3.59
N PRO A 101 4.47 -14.26 -2.72
CA PRO A 101 5.85 -14.53 -2.33
C PRO A 101 6.69 -14.81 -3.58
N PRO A 102 7.99 -14.45 -3.60
CA PRO A 102 8.88 -14.89 -4.67
C PRO A 102 8.77 -16.42 -4.81
N ALA A 103 8.63 -16.90 -6.04
CA ALA A 103 8.57 -18.33 -6.29
C ALA A 103 9.78 -19.01 -5.63
N PRO A 104 9.60 -20.11 -4.89
CA PRO A 104 10.73 -20.87 -4.41
C PRO A 104 11.60 -21.23 -5.63
N PRO A 105 12.95 -21.21 -5.50
CA PRO A 105 13.81 -21.60 -6.60
C PRO A 105 13.37 -22.99 -7.09
N PRO A 106 13.43 -23.26 -8.41
CA PRO A 106 13.08 -24.57 -8.92
C PRO A 106 13.88 -25.63 -8.14
N PRO A 107 13.28 -26.78 -7.79
CA PRO A 107 14.04 -27.86 -7.17
C PRO A 107 15.26 -28.10 -8.07
N SER A 108 16.46 -28.01 -7.48
CA SER A 108 17.69 -28.32 -8.21
C SER A 108 17.47 -29.69 -8.86
N ALA A 109 17.55 -29.74 -10.19
CA ALA A 109 17.29 -30.97 -10.93
C ALA A 109 18.08 -32.10 -10.25
N PRO A 110 17.48 -33.30 -10.05
CA PRO A 110 18.23 -34.40 -9.49
C PRO A 110 19.50 -34.57 -10.31
N VAL A 111 20.66 -34.43 -9.67
CA VAL A 111 21.94 -34.76 -10.29
C VAL A 111 21.81 -36.24 -10.62
N LEU A 112 21.58 -36.55 -11.90
CA LEU A 112 21.59 -37.93 -12.37
C LEU A 112 23.04 -38.40 -12.21
N ASP A 113 23.31 -39.09 -11.11
CA ASP A 113 24.58 -39.74 -10.90
C ASP A 113 24.70 -40.84 -11.97
N SER A 114 25.47 -40.53 -13.01
CA SER A 114 25.80 -41.44 -14.11
C SER A 114 26.86 -42.43 -13.63
N THR A 115 26.54 -43.18 -12.59
CA THR A 115 27.39 -44.27 -12.06
C THR A 115 26.57 -45.52 -11.80
N ALA A 116 25.85 -45.98 -12.83
CA ALA A 116 25.48 -47.38 -12.93
C ALA A 116 25.91 -47.86 -14.32
N ARG A 117 27.10 -48.47 -14.36
CA ARG A 117 27.63 -49.20 -15.49
C ARG A 117 27.50 -50.69 -15.20
#